data_AF-A0A0E3VXV8-F1
#
_entry.id   AF-A0A0E3VXV8-F1
#
_cell.length_a   1.000
_cell.length_b   1.000
_cell.length_c   1.000
_cell.angle_alpha   90.00
_cell.angle_beta   90.00
_cell.angle_gamma   90.00
#
_symmetry.space_group_name_H-M   'P 1'
#
loop_
_entity.id
_entity.type
_entity.pdbx_description
1 polymer ?
#
loop_
_entity_poly.entity_id
_entity_poly.type
_entity_poly.pdbx_seq_one_letter_code
_entity_poly.pdbx_strand_id
1 'polypeptide(L)'
;MRKGLGYKYEHQTRRLADFVAFMEKRKARIITTKLAMEWATLPPDRHASWALRLSDVRGFARHVANFDPRTEVPPVGMLPGWKRAKPYVYSDAEIDALLTAALAPWVGQNPPGMVT
;
A
#
# COMPACT_ATOMS: atom_id res chain seq x y z
N MET A 1 -9.44 -16.65 -16.09
CA MET A 1 -10.17 -15.37 -16.35
C MET A 1 -10.71 -14.84 -15.02
N ARG A 2 -10.22 -13.69 -14.51
CA ARG A 2 -10.68 -13.09 -13.23
C ARG A 2 -11.07 -11.61 -13.37
N LYS A 3 -11.77 -11.26 -14.46
CA LYS A 3 -12.34 -9.91 -14.67
C LYS A 3 -13.88 -9.92 -14.76
N GLY A 4 -14.53 -11.00 -14.33
CA GLY A 4 -15.96 -11.24 -14.56
C GLY A 4 -16.89 -11.10 -13.35
N LEU A 5 -16.41 -10.71 -12.16
CA LEU A 5 -17.19 -10.76 -10.91
C LEU A 5 -17.24 -9.42 -10.15
N GLY A 6 -17.30 -8.28 -10.85
CA GLY A 6 -17.55 -6.96 -10.23
C GLY A 6 -16.45 -6.42 -9.29
N TYR A 7 -15.38 -7.17 -9.04
CA TYR A 7 -14.25 -6.71 -8.24
C TYR A 7 -13.35 -5.77 -9.06
N LYS A 8 -13.36 -4.48 -8.74
CA LYS A 8 -12.49 -3.48 -9.36
C LYS A 8 -11.04 -3.72 -8.93
N TYR A 9 -10.30 -4.46 -9.75
CA TYR A 9 -8.87 -4.77 -9.58
C TYR A 9 -7.95 -3.56 -9.87
N GLU A 10 -8.49 -2.35 -9.90
CA GLU A 10 -7.84 -1.15 -10.43
C GLU A 10 -6.52 -0.83 -9.70
N HIS A 11 -6.51 -0.97 -8.36
CA HIS A 11 -5.33 -0.69 -7.55
C HIS A 11 -4.25 -1.76 -7.69
N GLN A 12 -4.62 -3.04 -7.68
CA GLN A 12 -3.68 -4.15 -7.86
C GLN A 12 -3.08 -4.14 -9.27
N THR A 13 -3.89 -3.88 -10.31
CA THR A 13 -3.41 -3.79 -11.68
C THR A 13 -2.40 -2.65 -11.85
N ARG A 14 -2.69 -1.47 -11.28
CA ARG A 14 -1.73 -0.35 -11.29
C ARG A 14 -0.43 -0.72 -10.59
N ARG A 15 -0.51 -1.30 -9.38
CA ARG A 15 0.66 -1.71 -8.61
C ARG A 15 1.50 -2.76 -9.36
N LEU A 16 0.88 -3.74 -10.01
CA LEU A 16 1.61 -4.72 -10.80
C LEU A 16 2.25 -4.11 -12.05
N ALA A 17 1.59 -3.16 -12.73
CA ALA A 17 2.20 -2.42 -13.83
C ALA A 17 3.43 -1.63 -13.37
N ASP A 18 3.34 -0.95 -12.22
CA ASP A 18 4.46 -0.23 -11.61
C ASP A 18 5.62 -1.17 -11.23
N PHE A 19 5.32 -2.39 -10.78
CA PHE A 19 6.33 -3.42 -10.50
C PHE A 19 7.03 -3.89 -11.78
N VAL A 20 6.29 -4.13 -12.86
CA VAL A 20 6.87 -4.52 -14.16
C VAL A 20 7.78 -3.41 -14.68
N ALA A 21 7.33 -2.15 -14.65
CA ALA A 21 8.16 -1.02 -15.06
C ALA A 21 9.44 -0.89 -14.20
N PHE A 22 9.37 -1.22 -12.91
CA PHE A 22 10.55 -1.29 -12.03
C PHE A 22 11.54 -2.38 -12.46
N MET A 23 11.04 -3.56 -12.84
CA MET A 23 11.85 -4.70 -13.30
C MET A 23 12.52 -4.39 -14.64
N GLU A 24 11.78 -3.80 -15.58
CA GLU A 24 12.28 -3.37 -16.89
C GLU A 24 13.42 -2.36 -16.77
N LYS A 25 13.27 -1.34 -15.91
CA LYS A 25 14.32 -0.36 -15.62
C LYS A 25 15.61 -1.00 -15.10
N ARG A 26 15.52 -2.12 -14.39
CA ARG A 26 16.66 -2.90 -13.88
C ARG A 26 17.12 -4.00 -14.84
N LYS A 27 16.50 -4.11 -16.02
CA LYS A 27 16.71 -5.20 -16.99
C LYS A 27 16.57 -6.59 -16.36
N ALA A 28 15.76 -6.69 -15.31
CA ALA A 28 15.56 -7.93 -14.58
C ALA A 28 14.51 -8.79 -15.29
N ARG A 29 14.91 -9.99 -15.71
CA ARG A 29 14.02 -10.94 -16.41
C ARG A 29 13.36 -11.95 -15.48
N ILE A 30 13.88 -12.10 -14.28
CA ILE A 30 13.45 -13.11 -13.30
C ILE A 30 13.07 -12.36 -12.03
N ILE A 31 11.88 -12.64 -11.50
CA ILE A 31 11.45 -12.10 -10.21
C ILE A 31 12.27 -12.80 -9.12
N THR A 32 12.96 -12.01 -8.31
CA THR A 32 13.66 -12.49 -7.11
C THR A 32 13.03 -11.88 -5.87
N THR A 33 13.21 -12.55 -4.73
CA THR A 33 12.75 -12.06 -3.43
C THR A 33 13.36 -10.69 -3.11
N LYS A 34 14.63 -10.49 -3.47
CA LYS A 34 15.35 -9.21 -3.29
C LYS A 34 14.69 -8.08 -4.09
N LEU A 35 14.40 -8.30 -5.37
CA LEU A 35 13.77 -7.29 -6.23
C LEU A 35 12.35 -6.97 -5.80
N ALA A 36 11.59 -7.99 -5.37
CA ALA A 36 10.26 -7.79 -4.84
C ALA A 36 10.27 -6.95 -3.57
N MET A 37 11.21 -7.20 -2.66
CA MET A 37 11.38 -6.42 -1.43
C MET A 37 11.78 -4.98 -1.72
N GLU A 38 12.79 -4.78 -2.58
CA GLU A 38 13.28 -3.46 -2.96
C GLU A 38 12.18 -2.59 -3.58
N TRP A 39 11.34 -3.16 -4.44
CA TRP A 39 10.22 -2.43 -5.01
C TRP A 39 9.12 -2.14 -3.98
N ALA A 40 8.77 -3.14 -3.16
CA ALA A 40 7.67 -3.00 -2.21
C ALA A 40 7.91 -1.86 -1.21
N THR A 41 9.17 -1.63 -0.83
CA THR A 41 9.59 -0.60 0.13
C THR A 41 9.82 0.80 -0.47
N LEU A 42 9.54 1.02 -1.77
CA LEU A 42 9.73 2.32 -2.44
C LEU A 42 8.41 3.09 -2.67
N PRO A 43 8.15 4.26 -2.05
CA PRO A 43 9.04 5.04 -1.19
C PRO A 43 9.08 4.54 0.29
N PRO A 44 10.16 4.88 1.02
CA PRO A 44 10.46 4.31 2.35
C PRO A 44 9.49 4.74 3.47
N ASP A 45 8.65 5.74 3.23
CA ASP A 45 7.70 6.33 4.16
C ASP A 45 6.34 5.59 4.21
N ARG A 46 6.06 4.72 3.24
CA ARG A 46 4.72 4.10 3.09
C ARG A 46 4.60 2.67 3.61
N HIS A 47 4.97 2.45 4.88
CA HIS A 47 4.94 1.14 5.55
C HIS A 47 3.62 0.37 5.39
N ALA A 48 2.47 1.07 5.51
CA ALA A 48 1.16 0.45 5.34
C ALA A 48 0.96 -0.15 3.93
N SER A 49 1.58 0.40 2.89
CA SER A 49 1.43 -0.13 1.54
C SER A 49 2.34 -1.31 1.21
N TRP A 50 3.43 -1.49 1.97
CA TRP A 50 4.48 -2.45 1.63
C TRP A 50 3.97 -3.90 1.68
N ALA A 51 3.17 -4.25 2.70
CA ALA A 51 2.60 -5.59 2.84
C ALA A 51 1.63 -5.93 1.69
N LEU A 52 0.81 -4.97 1.24
CA LEU A 52 -0.06 -5.15 0.07
C LEU A 52 0.75 -5.38 -1.20
N ARG A 53 1.79 -4.57 -1.40
CA ARG A 53 2.68 -4.67 -2.56
C ARG A 53 3.35 -6.03 -2.65
N LEU A 54 3.92 -6.53 -1.54
CA LEU A 54 4.47 -7.88 -1.50
C LEU A 54 3.41 -8.97 -1.70
N SER A 55 2.17 -8.73 -1.28
CA SER A 55 1.07 -9.69 -1.50
C SER A 55 0.69 -9.78 -2.97
N ASP A 56 0.60 -8.65 -3.65
CA ASP A 56 0.32 -8.57 -5.10
C ASP A 56 1.46 -9.23 -5.91
N VAL A 57 2.72 -8.87 -5.62
CA VAL A 57 3.89 -9.44 -6.31
C VAL A 57 3.99 -10.94 -6.10
N ARG A 58 3.67 -11.44 -4.90
CA ARG A 58 3.67 -12.88 -4.62
C ARG A 58 2.60 -13.61 -5.42
N GLY A 59 1.40 -13.05 -5.53
CA GLY A 59 0.34 -13.59 -6.38
C GLY A 59 0.79 -13.71 -7.84
N PHE A 60 1.43 -12.65 -8.34
CA PHE A 60 1.99 -12.59 -9.69
C PHE A 60 3.15 -13.58 -9.88
N ALA A 61 4.12 -13.62 -8.97
CA ALA A 61 5.27 -14.52 -9.03
C ALA A 61 4.86 -16.00 -9.04
N ARG A 62 3.83 -16.39 -8.27
CA ARG A 62 3.29 -17.76 -8.34
C ARG A 62 2.73 -18.10 -9.73
N HIS A 63 2.10 -17.14 -10.39
CA HIS A 63 1.61 -17.35 -11.75
C HIS A 63 2.76 -17.49 -12.74
N VAL A 64 3.79 -16.63 -12.64
CA VAL A 64 4.97 -16.66 -13.52
C VAL A 64 5.81 -17.92 -13.30
N ALA A 65 5.95 -18.40 -12.06
CA ALA A 65 6.72 -19.59 -11.71
C ALA A 65 6.20 -20.87 -12.39
N ASN A 66 4.92 -20.92 -12.78
CA ASN A 66 4.37 -22.02 -13.57
C ASN A 66 4.91 -22.07 -15.01
N PHE A 67 5.47 -20.96 -15.51
CA PHE A 67 6.01 -20.84 -16.86
C PHE A 67 7.54 -20.69 -16.88
N ASP A 68 8.13 -19.97 -15.91
CA ASP A 68 9.58 -19.86 -15.72
C ASP A 68 9.96 -20.30 -14.30
N PRO A 69 10.45 -21.54 -14.12
CA PRO A 69 10.81 -22.11 -12.82
C PRO A 69 11.91 -21.35 -12.07
N ARG A 70 12.66 -20.47 -12.74
CA ARG A 70 13.70 -19.65 -12.10
C ARG A 70 13.11 -18.51 -11.27
N THR A 71 11.81 -18.24 -11.44
CA THR A 71 11.09 -17.20 -10.70
C THR A 71 10.95 -17.57 -9.24
N GLU A 72 11.44 -16.71 -8.36
CA GLU A 72 11.24 -16.85 -6.93
C GLU A 72 9.90 -16.26 -6.49
N VAL A 73 9.23 -16.94 -5.57
CA VAL A 73 8.03 -16.43 -4.89
C VAL A 73 8.45 -15.89 -3.52
N PRO A 74 8.32 -14.57 -3.26
CA PRO A 74 8.74 -13.99 -1.97
C PRO A 74 8.07 -14.70 -0.77
N PRO A 75 8.81 -15.00 0.32
CA PRO A 75 8.27 -15.64 1.53
C PRO A 75 7.28 -14.79 2.31
N VAL A 76 6.41 -15.41 3.11
CA VAL A 76 5.44 -14.70 3.99
C VAL A 76 6.17 -14.14 5.21
N GLY A 77 5.64 -13.08 5.83
CA GLY A 77 6.20 -12.54 7.08
C GLY A 77 7.48 -11.71 6.95
N MET A 78 7.90 -11.38 5.72
CA MET A 78 9.13 -10.59 5.49
C MET A 78 9.01 -9.12 5.91
N LEU A 79 7.79 -8.63 6.12
CA LEU A 79 7.51 -7.28 6.59
C LEU A 79 6.57 -7.33 7.79
N PRO A 80 6.70 -6.38 8.74
CA PRO A 80 5.77 -6.26 9.84
C PRO A 80 4.35 -6.07 9.31
N GLY A 81 3.40 -6.79 9.91
CA GLY A 81 1.99 -6.64 9.59
C GLY A 81 1.47 -5.24 9.89
N TRP A 82 0.31 -4.92 9.34
CA TRP A 82 -0.36 -3.65 9.60
C TRP A 82 -0.68 -3.49 11.08
N LYS A 83 -0.19 -2.41 11.69
CA LYS A 83 -0.66 -1.96 13.00
C LYS A 83 -1.87 -1.06 12.78
N ARG A 84 -3.04 -1.50 13.25
CA ARG A 84 -4.25 -0.67 13.24
C ARG A 84 -4.00 0.58 14.09
N ALA A 85 -4.32 1.76 13.57
CA ALA A 85 -4.31 2.96 14.38
C ALA A 85 -5.24 2.75 15.59
N LYS A 86 -4.76 3.13 16.78
CA LYS A 86 -5.63 3.16 17.95
C LYS A 86 -6.67 4.26 17.71
N PRO A 87 -7.98 3.96 17.80
CA PRO A 87 -8.99 5.00 17.63
C PRO A 87 -8.81 6.04 18.73
N TYR A 88 -8.81 7.31 18.34
CA TYR A 88 -8.91 8.42 19.27
C TYR A 88 -10.38 8.65 19.58
N VAL A 89 -10.75 8.58 20.87
CA VAL A 89 -12.11 8.87 21.32
C VAL A 89 -12.13 10.32 21.79
N TYR A 90 -12.90 11.15 21.10
CA TYR A 90 -13.06 12.56 21.45
C TYR A 90 -13.83 12.71 22.77
N SER A 91 -13.39 13.65 23.59
CA SER A 91 -14.15 14.14 24.74
C SER A 91 -15.27 15.09 24.28
N ASP A 92 -16.29 15.28 25.13
CA ASP A 92 -17.40 16.20 24.84
C ASP A 92 -16.91 17.61 24.49
N ALA A 93 -15.89 18.11 25.20
CA ALA A 93 -15.29 19.41 24.94
C ALA A 93 -14.65 19.51 23.54
N GLU A 94 -14.02 18.44 23.05
CA GLU A 94 -13.45 18.42 21.70
C GLU A 94 -14.52 18.28 20.62
N ILE A 95 -15.60 17.56 20.90
CA ILE A 95 -16.76 17.49 20.02
C ILE A 95 -17.37 18.89 19.87
N ASP A 96 -17.60 19.59 20.98
CA ASP A 96 -18.13 20.96 20.97
C ASP A 96 -17.21 21.93 20.22
N ALA A 97 -15.89 21.80 20.42
CA ALA A 97 -14.90 22.59 19.69
C ALA A 97 -14.92 22.32 18.17
N LEU A 98 -15.03 21.05 17.76
CA LEU A 98 -15.14 20.66 16.35
C LEU A 98 -16.42 21.20 15.71
N LEU A 99 -17.56 21.10 16.40
CA LEU A 99 -18.83 21.63 15.93
C LEU A 99 -18.80 23.15 15.80
N THR A 100 -18.21 23.84 16.79
CA THR A 100 -18.03 25.30 16.75
C THR A 100 -17.15 25.72 15.57
N ALA A 101 -16.03 25.01 15.33
CA ALA A 101 -15.14 25.28 14.21
C ALA A 101 -15.79 25.03 12.84
N ALA A 102 -16.63 24.00 12.72
CA ALA A 102 -17.35 23.70 11.49
C ALA A 102 -18.45 24.73 11.16
N LEU A 103 -19.03 25.35 12.19
CA LEU A 103 -20.06 26.39 12.05
C LEU A 103 -19.46 27.79 11.83
N ALA A 104 -18.16 27.97 12.05
CA ALA A 104 -17.48 29.24 11.78
C ALA A 104 -17.35 29.47 10.27
N PRO A 105 -17.49 30.73 9.79
CA PRO A 105 -17.12 31.07 8.42
C PRO A 105 -15.67 30.66 8.16
N TRP A 106 -15.38 30.14 6.97
CA TRP A 106 -14.03 29.69 6.64
C TRP A 106 -13.05 30.87 6.57
N VAL A 107 -12.42 31.21 7.69
CA VAL A 107 -11.39 32.26 7.78
C VAL A 107 -10.03 31.59 7.80
N GLY A 108 -9.62 30.97 6.69
CA GLY A 108 -8.24 30.64 6.30
C GLY A 108 -7.21 30.25 7.38
N GLN A 109 -7.61 29.63 8.51
CA GLN A 109 -6.73 29.29 9.61
C GLN A 109 -6.85 27.81 9.92
N ASN A 110 -5.69 27.15 9.89
CA ASN A 110 -5.54 25.74 10.21
C ASN A 110 -5.78 25.56 11.73
N PRO A 111 -6.66 24.64 12.17
CA PRO A 111 -6.93 24.47 13.60
C PRO A 111 -5.69 23.97 14.35
N PRO A 112 -5.41 24.50 15.56
CA PRO A 112 -4.27 24.09 16.36
C PRO A 112 -4.52 22.70 16.93
N GLY A 113 -3.82 21.69 16.43
CA GLY A 113 -3.88 20.34 17.03
C GLY A 113 -3.42 19.17 16.17
N MET A 114 -3.24 19.33 14.85
CA MET A 114 -2.64 18.25 14.04
C MET A 114 -1.12 18.28 14.13
N VAL A 115 -0.58 17.61 15.16
CA VAL A 115 0.83 17.19 15.19
C VAL A 115 1.02 16.09 14.13
N THR A 116 1.82 16.38 13.10
CA THR A 116 2.36 15.40 12.14
C THR A 116 3.33 14.42 12.79
#